data_AF-A0A2G9T456-F1
#
_entry.id   AF-A0A2G9T456-F1
#
_cell.length_a   1.000
_cell.length_b   1.000
_cell.length_c   1.000
_cell.angle_alpha   90.00
_cell.angle_beta   90.00
_cell.angle_gamma   90.00
#
_symmetry.space_group_name_H-M   'P 1'
#
loop_
_entity.id
_entity.type
_entity.pdbx_description
1 polymer ?
#
loop_
_entity_poly.entity_id
_entity_poly.type
_entity_poly.pdbx_seq_one_letter_code
_entity_poly.pdbx_strand_id
1 'polypeptide(L)'
;FTSILKYLFPVPKESSKRVITFANTDDFISFRHHTYTVAQGGEIELKEAGPRFELRPYAIKLGTLENIAAAEDEWVLRSFMNTSRKRQLLSNKEDESGDED
;
A
#
# COMPACT_ATOMS: atom_id res chain seq x y z
N PHE A 1 -8.41 -1.26 -1.60
CA PHE A 1 -6.97 -1.49 -1.90
C PHE A 1 -6.29 -2.54 -1.02
N THR A 2 -6.40 -2.48 0.31
CA THR A 2 -5.69 -3.38 1.24
C THR A 2 -5.93 -4.87 0.96
N SER A 3 -7.18 -5.27 0.71
CA SER A 3 -7.52 -6.68 0.42
C SER A 3 -6.89 -7.17 -0.88
N ILE A 4 -6.91 -6.36 -1.94
CA ILE A 4 -6.38 -6.74 -3.26
C ILE A 4 -4.90 -7.09 -3.15
N LEU A 5 -4.09 -6.20 -2.55
CA LEU A 5 -2.64 -6.40 -2.44
C LEU A 5 -2.27 -7.53 -1.48
N LYS A 6 -3.02 -7.70 -0.38
CA LYS A 6 -2.79 -8.78 0.59
C LYS A 6 -2.97 -10.16 -0.05
N TYR A 7 -4.01 -10.33 -0.87
CA TYR A 7 -4.34 -11.63 -1.48
C TYR A 7 -3.47 -12.01 -2.69
N LEU A 8 -2.50 -11.18 -3.06
CA LEU A 8 -1.45 -11.58 -4.01
C LEU A 8 -0.42 -12.55 -3.40
N PHE A 9 -0.40 -12.66 -2.07
CA PHE A 9 0.57 -13.48 -1.35
C PHE A 9 -0.13 -14.62 -0.58
N PRO A 10 0.51 -15.79 -0.49
CA PRO A 10 0.01 -16.87 0.34
C PRO A 10 0.11 -16.51 1.83
N VAL A 11 -0.72 -17.16 2.65
CA VAL A 11 -0.66 -16.99 4.11
C VAL A 11 0.72 -17.42 4.63
N PRO A 12 1.46 -16.54 5.32
CA PRO A 12 2.79 -16.86 5.82
C PRO A 12 2.72 -17.84 6.99
N LYS A 13 3.78 -18.63 7.15
CA LYS A 13 3.98 -19.44 8.37
C LYS A 13 4.38 -18.54 9.54
N GLU A 14 4.06 -18.94 10.76
CA GLU A 14 4.44 -18.20 11.98
C GLU A 14 5.97 -18.02 12.13
N SER A 15 6.75 -18.98 11.65
CA SER A 15 8.23 -18.93 11.64
C SER A 15 8.83 -18.13 10.48
N SER A 16 8.01 -17.50 9.63
CA SER A 16 8.48 -16.73 8.49
C SER A 16 9.22 -15.47 8.93
N LYS A 17 10.45 -15.31 8.45
CA LYS A 17 11.29 -14.14 8.72
C LYS A 17 11.20 -13.06 7.64
N ARG A 18 10.34 -13.25 6.63
CA ARG A 18 10.20 -12.37 5.48
C ARG A 18 9.03 -11.41 5.69
N VAL A 19 9.26 -10.13 5.49
CA VAL A 19 8.28 -9.05 5.65
C VAL A 19 8.25 -8.20 4.38
N ILE A 20 7.04 -7.95 3.89
CA ILE A 20 6.79 -7.05 2.78
C ILE A 20 5.96 -5.89 3.32
N THR A 21 6.43 -4.68 3.10
CA THR A 21 5.80 -3.44 3.59
C THR A 21 5.16 -2.71 2.43
N PHE A 22 3.88 -2.37 2.59
CA PHE A 22 3.16 -1.40 1.77
C PHE A 22 2.79 -0.22 2.67
N ALA A 23 3.59 0.84 2.65
CA ALA A 23 3.36 2.04 3.44
C ALA A 23 2.74 3.11 2.55
N ASN A 24 1.61 3.71 2.95
CA ASN A 24 0.94 4.73 2.16
C ASN A 24 1.20 6.12 2.75
N THR A 25 1.65 7.05 1.92
CA THR A 25 1.84 8.47 2.24
C THR A 25 1.38 9.28 1.04
N ASP A 26 0.43 10.20 1.22
CA ASP A 26 -0.09 11.05 0.14
C ASP A 26 -0.57 10.31 -1.12
N ASP A 27 -1.24 9.18 -0.94
CA ASP A 27 -1.69 8.28 -2.01
C ASP A 27 -0.56 7.62 -2.84
N PHE A 28 0.69 7.72 -2.37
CA PHE A 28 1.82 6.93 -2.86
C PHE A 28 2.08 5.77 -1.91
N ILE A 29 1.95 4.55 -2.45
CA ILE A 29 2.23 3.32 -1.72
C ILE A 29 3.70 2.94 -1.94
N SER A 30 4.52 3.20 -0.93
CA SER A 30 5.89 2.73 -0.84
C SER A 30 5.94 1.22 -0.60
N PHE A 31 6.54 0.50 -1.55
CA PHE A 31 6.85 -0.92 -1.41
C PHE A 31 8.28 -1.11 -0.90
N ARG A 32 8.44 -1.96 0.11
CA ARG A 32 9.74 -2.47 0.55
C ARG A 32 9.67 -3.96 0.87
N HIS A 33 10.77 -4.66 0.64
CA HIS A 33 10.88 -6.09 0.91
C HIS A 33 12.10 -6.37 1.78
N HIS A 34 11.86 -6.86 2.99
CA HIS A 34 12.88 -7.14 4.00
C HIS A 34 12.80 -8.59 4.50
N THR A 35 13.93 -9.07 4.99
CA THR A 35 13.99 -10.19 5.94
C THR A 35 14.47 -9.64 7.28
N TYR A 36 14.02 -10.21 8.38
CA TYR A 36 14.46 -9.80 9.72
C TYR A 36 15.20 -10.91 10.46
N THR A 37 16.15 -10.52 11.29
CA THR A 37 16.84 -11.38 12.25
C THR A 37 16.71 -10.77 13.65
N VAL A 38 16.64 -11.63 14.65
CA VAL A 38 16.61 -11.18 16.05
C VAL A 38 18.01 -11.38 16.62
N ALA A 39 18.67 -10.28 16.98
CA ALA A 39 20.02 -10.26 17.55
C ALA A 39 20.03 -10.72 19.02
N GLN A 40 21.22 -10.97 19.56
CA GLN A 40 21.40 -11.26 20.99
C GLN A 40 20.99 -10.04 21.80
N GLY A 41 19.84 -10.12 22.49
CA GLY A 41 19.24 -8.98 23.20
C GLY A 41 17.82 -8.64 22.74
N GLY A 42 17.29 -9.29 21.70
CA GLY A 42 15.92 -9.10 21.23
C GLY A 42 15.74 -7.96 20.22
N GLU A 43 16.83 -7.28 19.86
CA GLU A 43 16.83 -6.27 18.80
C GLU A 43 16.54 -6.89 17.44
N ILE A 44 15.72 -6.22 16.62
CA ILE A 44 15.32 -6.69 15.30
C ILE A 44 16.17 -5.97 14.24
N GLU A 45 17.00 -6.73 13.55
CA GLU A 45 17.79 -6.25 12.43
C GLU A 45 17.07 -6.56 11.11
N LEU A 46 16.84 -5.53 10.29
CA LEU A 46 16.23 -5.67 8.98
C LEU A 46 17.30 -5.68 7.89
N LYS A 47 17.21 -6.67 6.99
CA LYS A 47 18.01 -6.75 5.78
C LYS A 47 17.10 -6.65 4.57
N GLU A 48 17.40 -5.71 3.69
CA GLU A 48 16.68 -5.59 2.42
C GLU A 48 17.00 -6.74 1.48
N ALA A 49 15.96 -7.25 0.82
CA ALA A 49 16.06 -8.44 -0.03
C ALA A 49 15.39 -8.27 -1.41
N GLY A 50 14.74 -7.14 -1.69
CA GLY A 50 14.00 -6.94 -2.95
C GLY A 50 14.00 -5.50 -3.44
N PRO A 51 13.27 -5.22 -4.53
CA PRO A 51 13.24 -3.90 -5.14
C PRO A 51 12.53 -2.87 -4.27
N ARG A 52 12.91 -1.61 -4.45
CA ARG A 52 12.21 -0.45 -3.92
C ARG A 52 11.43 0.22 -5.04
N PHE A 53 10.16 0.43 -4.83
CA PHE A 53 9.36 1.24 -5.74
C PHE A 53 8.22 1.92 -5.00
N GLU A 54 7.64 2.91 -5.66
CA GLU A 54 6.44 3.60 -5.22
C GLU A 54 5.34 3.32 -6.24
N LEU A 55 4.19 2.91 -5.75
CA LEU A 55 3.00 2.70 -6.55
C LEU A 55 2.06 3.88 -6.34
N ARG A 56 1.55 4.43 -7.44
CA ARG A 56 0.41 5.34 -7.41
C ARG A 56 -0.74 4.72 -8.21
N PRO A 57 -1.75 4.14 -7.55
CA PRO A 57 -2.88 3.55 -8.27
C PRO A 57 -3.65 4.62 -9.04
N TYR A 58 -4.06 4.30 -10.27
CA TYR A 58 -4.82 5.22 -11.13
C TYR A 58 -6.26 4.77 -11.39
N ALA A 59 -6.53 3.46 -11.33
CA ALA A 59 -7.88 2.92 -11.49
C ALA A 59 -8.01 1.55 -10.82
N ILE A 60 -9.23 1.21 -10.39
CA ILE A 60 -9.67 -0.14 -10.06
C ILE A 60 -10.88 -0.45 -10.94
N LYS A 61 -10.82 -1.58 -11.64
CA LYS A 61 -11.90 -2.09 -12.50
C LYS A 61 -12.41 -3.41 -11.95
N LEU A 62 -13.73 -3.61 -11.99
CA LEU A 62 -14.39 -4.84 -11.55
C LEU A 62 -14.36 -5.89 -12.66
N GLY A 63 -13.16 -6.33 -13.06
CA GLY A 63 -13.00 -7.30 -14.13
C GLY A 63 -11.56 -7.76 -14.31
N THR A 64 -11.35 -8.69 -15.23
CA THR A 64 -10.02 -9.17 -15.61
C THR A 64 -9.38 -8.26 -16.65
N LEU A 65 -8.08 -8.41 -16.84
CA LEU A 65 -7.31 -7.64 -17.83
C LEU A 65 -7.84 -7.85 -19.27
N GLU A 66 -8.37 -9.02 -19.58
CA GLU A 66 -8.89 -9.35 -20.91
C GLU A 66 -10.20 -8.60 -21.24
N ASN A 67 -11.00 -8.29 -20.22
CA ASN A 67 -12.33 -7.68 -20.37
C ASN A 67 -12.37 -6.21 -19.94
N ILE A 68 -11.22 -5.49 -19.97
CA ILE A 68 -11.13 -4.10 -19.50
C ILE A 68 -12.16 -3.17 -20.15
N ALA A 69 -12.46 -3.36 -21.44
CA ALA A 69 -13.39 -2.50 -22.18
C ALA A 69 -14.85 -2.63 -21.73
N ALA A 70 -15.22 -3.78 -21.18
CA ALA A 70 -16.58 -4.05 -20.68
C ALA A 70 -16.68 -3.97 -19.15
N ALA A 71 -15.54 -3.96 -18.45
CA ALA A 71 -15.49 -3.91 -16.99
C ALA A 71 -15.85 -2.53 -16.45
N GLU A 72 -16.69 -2.51 -15.41
CA GLU A 72 -17.08 -1.29 -14.72
C GLU A 72 -15.93 -0.71 -13.87
N ASP A 73 -15.88 0.61 -13.79
CA ASP A 73 -14.92 1.34 -12.96
C ASP A 73 -15.40 1.40 -11.51
N GLU A 74 -14.71 0.74 -10.59
CA GLU A 74 -14.94 0.91 -9.15
C GLU A 74 -14.40 2.26 -8.68
N TRP A 75 -13.18 2.61 -9.11
CA TRP A 75 -12.52 3.84 -8.74
C TRP A 75 -11.54 4.31 -9.82
N VAL A 76 -11.45 5.62 -10.03
CA VAL A 76 -10.51 6.23 -11.00
C VAL A 76 -9.92 7.52 -10.42
N LEU A 77 -8.61 7.68 -10.58
CA LEU A 77 -7.89 8.90 -10.27
C LEU A 77 -8.23 9.98 -11.31
N ARG A 78 -9.07 10.95 -10.93
CA ARG A 78 -9.44 12.08 -11.79
C ARG A 78 -8.54 13.29 -11.51
N SER A 79 -7.45 13.44 -12.25
CA SER A 79 -6.45 14.50 -12.00
C SER A 79 -6.95 15.92 -12.31
N PHE A 80 -7.90 16.08 -13.22
CA PHE A 80 -8.29 17.39 -13.77
C PHE A 80 -9.52 18.03 -13.10
N MET A 81 -9.80 17.71 -11.83
CA MET A 81 -10.83 18.41 -11.06
C MET A 81 -10.17 19.41 -10.10
N ASN A 82 -10.80 20.56 -9.87
CA ASN A 82 -10.24 21.63 -9.02
C ASN A 82 -9.86 21.16 -7.60
N THR A 83 -10.57 20.16 -7.06
CA THR A 83 -10.33 19.61 -5.72
C THR A 83 -9.41 18.38 -5.71
N SER A 84 -8.95 17.90 -6.87
CA SER A 84 -8.22 16.62 -6.95
C SER A 84 -6.88 16.62 -6.24
N ARG A 85 -6.18 17.77 -6.16
CA ARG A 85 -4.92 17.88 -5.41
C ARG A 85 -5.09 17.92 -3.90
N LYS A 86 -6.30 18.21 -3.41
CA LYS A 86 -6.61 18.35 -1.97
C LYS A 86 -7.20 17.08 -1.37
N ARG A 87 -7.62 16.13 -2.20
CA ARG A 87 -8.27 14.89 -1.75
C ARG A 87 -7.22 13.80 -1.64
N GLN A 88 -6.92 13.38 -0.42
CA GLN A 88 -6.29 12.09 -0.14
C GLN A 88 -7.40 11.03 -0.13
N LEU A 89 -7.27 10.02 -0.98
CA LEU A 89 -8.31 9.00 -1.20
C LEU A 89 -7.90 7.63 -0.65
N LEU A 90 -6.60 7.37 -0.53
CA LEU A 90 -6.02 6.11 -0.07
C LEU A 90 -5.34 6.27 1.28
N SER A 91 -4.83 7.46 1.61
CA SER A 91 -4.28 7.75 2.94
C SER A 91 -5.42 7.80 3.96
N ASN A 92 -5.17 7.26 5.16
CA ASN A 92 -6.02 7.59 6.30
C ASN A 92 -5.88 9.09 6.55
N LYS A 93 -6.98 9.79 6.79
CA LYS A 93 -6.91 11.16 7.29
C LYS A 93 -6.14 11.09 8.60
N GLU A 94 -5.08 11.87 8.74
CA GLU A 94 -4.48 12.09 10.05
C GLU A 94 -5.63 12.55 10.96
N ASP A 95 -5.84 11.81 12.05
CA ASP A 95 -6.77 12.25 13.09
C ASP A 95 -6.25 13.62 13.55
N GLU A 96 -6.94 14.69 13.18
CA GLU A 96 -6.76 16.02 13.76
C GLU A 96 -7.16 15.91 15.25
N SER A 97 -6.34 15.27 16.07
CA SER A 97 -6.38 15.44 17.51
C SER A 97 -5.87 16.86 17.74
N GLY A 98 -6.82 17.78 17.86
CA GLY A 98 -6.55 19.18 18.13
C GLY A 98 -5.65 19.32 19.36
N ASP A 99 -4.49 19.94 19.15
CA ASP A 99 -3.82 20.70 20.18
C ASP A 99 -4.72 21.90 20.52
N GLU A 100 -5.72 21.68 21.39
CA GLU A 100 -6.36 22.74 22.15
C GLU A 100 -5.55 22.93 23.44
N ASP A 101 -4.68 23.95 23.45
CA ASP A 101 -4.18 24.59 24.68
C ASP A 101 -5.31 25.36 25.39
#